data_AF-A0A4R6QHV6-F1
#
_entry.id   AF-A0A4R6QHV6-F1
#
_cell.length_a   1.000
_cell.length_b   1.000
_cell.length_c   1.000
_cell.angle_alpha   90.00
_cell.angle_beta   90.00
_cell.angle_gamma   90.00
#
_symmetry.space_group_name_H-M   'P 1'
#
loop_
_entity.id
_entity.type
_entity.pdbx_description
1 polymer ?
#
loop_
_entity_poly.entity_id
_entity_poly.type
_entity_poly.pdbx_seq_one_letter_code
_entity_poly.pdbx_strand_id
1 'polypeptide(L)'
;MNMTGRQRQHGVALVEALVGMLIFAFGVLGLVGLQASMTRAQTTAKIRADAAYLTNDLFALVQTDHITRLPLYSDASCAGYVRCADWKRKVEATLPSAEIVLVGDAGTGTVNVTLTWIQGDQDRNRYNSSMVWQQ
;
A
#
# COMPACT_ATOMS: atom_id res chain seq x y z
N MET A 1 47.52 2.73 62.36
CA MET A 1 46.58 2.51 61.24
C MET A 1 45.16 2.50 61.78
N ASN A 2 44.26 3.34 61.27
CA ASN A 2 42.84 2.98 61.22
C ASN A 2 42.12 3.80 60.15
N MET A 3 41.77 3.14 59.05
CA MET A 3 40.86 3.65 58.03
C MET A 3 39.57 2.86 58.16
N THR A 4 38.49 3.50 58.57
CA THR A 4 37.13 3.00 58.29
C THR A 4 36.17 4.17 58.33
N GLY A 5 36.19 4.97 57.25
CA GLY A 5 35.09 5.87 56.94
C GLY A 5 33.88 5.04 56.52
N ARG A 6 32.91 4.89 57.42
CA ARG A 6 31.64 4.22 57.10
C ARG A 6 30.83 5.12 56.18
N GLN A 7 30.86 4.82 54.87
CA GLN A 7 30.05 5.52 53.88
C GLN A 7 28.57 5.34 54.24
N ARG A 8 27.90 6.46 54.52
CA ARG A 8 26.46 6.52 54.73
C ARG A 8 25.79 6.28 53.36
N GLN A 9 25.15 5.13 53.18
CA GLN A 9 24.19 4.93 52.09
C GLN A 9 23.04 5.92 52.30
N HIS A 10 22.94 6.92 51.43
CA HIS A 10 21.82 7.85 51.41
C HIS A 10 20.71 7.24 50.53
N GLY A 11 19.48 7.21 51.05
CA GLY A 11 18.32 6.51 50.48
C GLY A 11 17.75 7.11 49.19
N VAL A 12 18.56 7.15 48.13
CA VAL A 12 18.19 7.68 46.80
C VAL A 12 17.82 6.56 45.81
N ALA A 13 18.09 5.29 46.13
CA ALA A 13 17.87 4.14 45.24
C ALA A 13 16.43 3.99 44.71
N LEU A 14 15.42 4.36 45.53
CA LEU A 14 14.01 4.30 45.13
C LEU A 14 13.67 5.38 44.09
N VAL A 15 14.24 6.58 44.24
CA VAL A 15 14.08 7.68 43.28
C VAL A 15 14.81 7.35 41.98
N GLU A 16 16.00 6.76 42.08
CA GLU A 16 16.78 6.31 40.92
C GLU A 16 16.03 5.24 40.11
N ALA A 17 15.42 4.25 40.76
CA ALA A 17 14.60 3.25 40.11
C ALA A 17 13.33 3.85 39.46
N LEU A 18 12.68 4.81 40.11
CA LEU A 18 11.49 5.47 39.58
C LEU A 18 11.80 6.32 38.34
N VAL A 19 12.91 7.08 38.38
CA VAL A 19 13.38 7.84 37.22
C VAL A 19 13.79 6.90 36.07
N GLY A 20 14.47 5.80 36.38
CA GLY A 20 14.81 4.77 35.38
C GLY A 20 13.57 4.16 34.73
N MET A 21 12.55 3.80 35.53
CA MET A 21 11.27 3.29 35.02
C MET A 21 10.52 4.32 34.18
N LEU A 22 10.55 5.60 34.57
CA LEU A 22 9.93 6.70 33.82
C LEU A 22 10.57 6.88 32.44
N ILE A 23 11.90 6.96 32.39
CA ILE A 23 12.65 7.10 31.12
C ILE A 23 12.39 5.88 30.22
N PHE A 24 12.43 4.68 30.79
CA PHE A 24 12.15 3.45 30.06
C PHE A 24 10.72 3.44 29.49
N ALA A 25 9.72 3.85 30.28
CA ALA A 25 8.34 3.95 29.82
C ALA A 25 8.20 4.91 28.62
N PHE A 26 8.85 6.07 28.64
CA PHE A 26 8.87 6.97 27.49
C PHE A 26 9.56 6.35 26.27
N GLY A 27 10.65 5.61 26.46
CA GLY A 27 11.32 4.87 25.38
C GLY A 27 10.40 3.86 24.69
N VAL A 28 9.64 3.08 25.47
CA VAL A 28 8.67 2.10 24.93
C VAL A 28 7.53 2.80 24.17
N LEU A 29 6.98 3.88 24.72
CA LEU A 29 5.93 4.66 24.03
C LEU A 29 6.43 5.22 22.68
N GLY A 30 7.66 5.73 22.64
CA GLY A 30 8.30 6.19 21.40
C GLY A 30 8.40 5.08 20.35
N LEU A 31 8.82 3.88 20.76
CA LEU A 31 8.94 2.72 19.87
C LEU A 31 7.57 2.26 19.33
N VAL A 32 6.54 2.20 20.19
CA VAL A 32 5.17 1.83 19.76
C VAL A 32 4.61 2.84 18.76
N GLY A 33 4.86 4.14 18.98
CA GLY A 33 4.47 5.19 18.03
C GLY A 33 5.13 5.01 16.66
N LEU A 34 6.42 4.66 16.64
CA LEU A 34 7.14 4.35 15.40
C LEU A 34 6.61 3.08 14.72
N GLN A 35 6.32 2.04 15.49
CA GLN A 35 5.76 0.80 14.95
C GLN A 35 4.38 1.04 14.31
N ALA A 36 3.55 1.87 14.93
CA ALA A 36 2.24 2.24 14.39
C ALA A 36 2.37 3.02 13.07
N SER A 37 3.30 3.98 12.97
CA SER A 37 3.52 4.74 11.74
C SER A 37 4.09 3.88 10.62
N MET A 38 5.05 2.99 10.94
CA MET A 38 5.59 2.02 9.99
C MET A 38 4.50 1.09 9.45
N THR A 39 3.64 0.55 10.33
CA THR A 39 2.56 -0.36 9.92
C THR A 39 1.59 0.31 8.95
N ARG A 40 1.26 1.59 9.18
CA ARG A 40 0.43 2.39 8.26
C ARG A 40 1.12 2.56 6.90
N ALA A 41 2.39 2.97 6.90
CA ALA A 41 3.16 3.15 5.67
C ALA A 41 3.30 1.85 4.87
N GLN A 42 3.55 0.72 5.54
CA GLN A 42 3.62 -0.61 4.93
C GLN A 42 2.28 -1.00 4.28
N THR A 43 1.16 -0.71 4.95
CA THR A 43 -0.18 -0.98 4.39
C THR A 43 -0.42 -0.16 3.13
N THR A 44 -0.10 1.14 3.13
CA THR A 44 -0.22 2.00 1.95
C THR A 44 0.66 1.52 0.79
N ALA A 45 1.91 1.16 1.10
CA ALA A 45 2.84 0.64 0.09
C ALA A 45 2.33 -0.67 -0.52
N LYS A 46 1.79 -1.58 0.30
CA LYS A 46 1.21 -2.84 -0.16
C LYS A 46 0.05 -2.62 -1.13
N ILE A 47 -0.91 -1.77 -0.78
CA ILE A 47 -2.07 -1.49 -1.64
C ILE A 47 -1.63 -0.89 -2.99
N ARG A 48 -0.63 0.01 -2.98
CA ARG A 48 -0.04 0.57 -4.21
C ARG A 48 0.67 -0.50 -5.05
N ALA A 49 1.38 -1.42 -4.40
CA ALA A 49 2.04 -2.53 -5.08
C ALA A 49 1.02 -3.49 -5.70
N ASP A 50 -0.08 -3.79 -5.00
CA ASP A 50 -1.17 -4.62 -5.52
C ASP A 50 -1.83 -3.95 -6.75
N ALA A 51 -2.08 -2.63 -6.72
CA ALA A 51 -2.60 -1.88 -7.86
C ALA A 51 -1.64 -1.91 -9.08
N ALA A 52 -0.34 -1.76 -8.85
CA ALA A 52 0.67 -1.86 -9.90
C ALA A 52 0.74 -3.28 -10.48
N TYR A 53 0.68 -4.30 -9.64
CA TYR A 53 0.64 -5.70 -10.06
C TYR A 53 -0.59 -6.00 -10.92
N LEU A 54 -1.78 -5.59 -10.49
CA LEU A 54 -3.02 -5.75 -11.23
C LEU A 54 -2.98 -5.04 -12.59
N THR A 55 -2.35 -3.86 -12.64
CA THR A 55 -2.17 -3.13 -13.90
C THR A 55 -1.22 -3.87 -14.85
N ASN A 56 -0.12 -4.42 -14.33
CA ASN A 56 0.80 -5.22 -15.14
C ASN A 56 0.15 -6.52 -15.64
N ASP A 57 -0.71 -7.14 -14.83
CA ASP A 57 -1.52 -8.30 -15.20
C ASP A 57 -2.47 -7.96 -16.36
N LEU A 58 -3.16 -6.80 -16.31
CA LEU A 58 -3.95 -6.30 -17.43
C LEU A 58 -3.10 -6.16 -18.70
N PHE A 59 -1.93 -5.55 -18.58
CA PHE A 59 -1.09 -5.29 -19.75
C PHE A 59 -0.58 -6.57 -20.39
N ALA A 60 -0.24 -7.59 -19.59
CA ALA A 60 0.07 -8.92 -20.09
C ALA A 60 -1.12 -9.56 -20.82
N LEU A 61 -2.35 -9.37 -20.32
CA LEU A 61 -3.56 -9.84 -21.01
C LEU A 61 -3.76 -9.13 -22.35
N VAL A 62 -3.67 -7.79 -22.38
CA VAL A 62 -3.84 -7.01 -23.61
C VAL A 62 -2.75 -7.34 -24.64
N GLN A 63 -1.50 -7.49 -24.20
CA GLN A 63 -0.36 -7.81 -25.06
C GLN A 63 -0.46 -9.18 -25.72
N THR A 64 -1.13 -10.13 -25.06
CA THR A 64 -1.42 -11.47 -25.62
C THR A 64 -2.70 -11.49 -26.46
N ASP A 65 -3.37 -10.35 -26.60
CA ASP A 65 -4.57 -10.19 -27.43
C ASP A 65 -4.26 -9.58 -28.80
N HIS A 66 -5.27 -9.58 -29.67
CA HIS A 66 -5.18 -8.88 -30.95
C HIS A 66 -5.47 -7.39 -30.80
N ILE A 67 -4.75 -6.55 -31.57
CA ILE A 67 -4.93 -5.09 -31.57
C ILE A 67 -6.39 -4.65 -31.82
N THR A 68 -7.14 -5.40 -32.62
CA THR A 68 -8.56 -5.13 -32.93
C THR A 68 -9.49 -5.30 -31.71
N ARG A 69 -9.03 -5.95 -30.65
CA ARG A 69 -9.79 -6.21 -29.42
C ARG A 69 -9.49 -5.20 -28.31
N LEU A 70 -8.54 -4.29 -28.49
CA LEU A 70 -8.25 -3.22 -27.52
C LEU A 70 -9.51 -2.44 -27.07
N PRO A 71 -10.47 -2.10 -27.94
CA PRO A 71 -11.69 -1.39 -27.54
C PRO A 71 -12.59 -2.19 -26.58
N LEU A 72 -12.39 -3.51 -26.46
CA LEU A 72 -13.08 -4.36 -25.48
C LEU A 72 -12.57 -4.13 -24.05
N TYR A 73 -11.34 -3.59 -23.89
CA TYR A 73 -10.78 -3.16 -22.61
C TYR A 73 -11.22 -1.72 -22.29
N SER A 74 -12.53 -1.53 -22.20
CA SER A 74 -13.17 -0.25 -21.86
C SER A 74 -14.27 -0.46 -20.85
N ASP A 75 -14.65 0.58 -20.10
CA ASP A 75 -15.68 0.42 -19.07
C ASP A 75 -17.03 -0.07 -19.58
N ALA A 76 -17.41 0.34 -20.80
CA ALA A 76 -18.65 -0.10 -21.44
C ALA A 76 -18.59 -1.56 -21.94
N SER A 77 -17.44 -2.01 -22.44
CA SER A 77 -17.33 -3.29 -23.17
C SER A 77 -16.76 -4.43 -22.33
N CYS A 78 -16.07 -4.10 -21.22
CA CYS A 78 -15.32 -5.07 -20.43
C CYS A 78 -16.19 -6.20 -19.86
N ALA A 79 -17.45 -5.91 -19.50
CA ALA A 79 -18.38 -6.92 -18.99
C ALA A 79 -18.72 -8.01 -20.02
N GLY A 80 -18.72 -7.66 -21.32
CA GLY A 80 -18.98 -8.59 -22.41
C GLY A 80 -17.74 -9.40 -22.85
N TYR A 81 -16.56 -9.08 -22.32
CA TYR A 81 -15.32 -9.75 -22.69
C TYR A 81 -14.70 -10.48 -21.51
N VAL A 82 -14.75 -11.83 -21.55
CA VAL A 82 -14.39 -12.71 -20.44
C VAL A 82 -13.03 -12.35 -19.81
N ARG A 83 -11.99 -12.10 -20.63
CA ARG A 83 -10.65 -11.76 -20.12
C ARG A 83 -10.64 -10.45 -19.31
N CYS A 84 -11.38 -9.44 -19.79
CA CYS A 84 -11.47 -8.16 -19.10
C CYS A 84 -12.35 -8.27 -17.85
N ALA A 85 -13.47 -9.00 -17.93
CA ALA A 85 -14.34 -9.26 -16.80
C ALA A 85 -13.62 -10.03 -15.68
N ASP A 86 -12.82 -11.04 -16.02
CA ASP A 86 -12.00 -11.81 -15.08
C ASP A 86 -10.99 -10.91 -14.37
N TRP A 87 -10.32 -10.04 -15.12
CA TRP A 87 -9.40 -9.06 -14.55
C TRP A 87 -10.13 -8.07 -13.61
N LYS A 88 -11.30 -7.53 -14.00
CA LYS A 88 -12.09 -6.66 -13.12
C LYS A 88 -12.48 -7.36 -11.81
N ARG A 89 -12.91 -8.62 -11.88
CA ARG A 89 -13.19 -9.44 -10.67
C ARG A 89 -11.96 -9.61 -9.77
N LYS A 90 -10.78 -9.80 -10.36
CA LYS A 90 -9.52 -9.88 -9.62
C LYS A 90 -9.16 -8.55 -8.94
N VAL A 91 -9.41 -7.43 -9.61
CA VAL A 91 -9.23 -6.09 -9.02
C VAL A 91 -10.18 -5.89 -7.84
N GLU A 92 -11.46 -6.18 -8.01
CA GLU A 92 -12.47 -6.05 -6.95
C GLU A 92 -12.18 -6.93 -5.73
N ALA A 93 -11.67 -8.15 -5.95
CA ALA A 93 -11.28 -9.06 -4.87
C ALA A 93 -10.03 -8.59 -4.09
N THR A 94 -9.13 -7.86 -4.75
CA THR A 94 -7.86 -7.41 -4.15
C THR A 94 -7.98 -6.02 -3.53
N LEU A 95 -8.71 -5.13 -4.20
CA LEU A 95 -8.93 -3.74 -3.84
C LEU A 95 -10.45 -3.51 -3.74
N PRO A 96 -11.08 -3.88 -2.61
CA PRO A 96 -12.51 -3.66 -2.42
C PRO A 96 -12.81 -2.16 -2.49
N SER A 97 -13.87 -1.80 -3.23
CA SER A 97 -14.27 -0.41 -3.51
C SER A 97 -13.28 0.40 -4.36
N ALA A 98 -12.38 -0.25 -5.10
CA ALA A 98 -11.61 0.45 -6.12
C ALA A 98 -12.49 0.83 -7.32
N GLU A 99 -12.46 2.10 -7.70
CA GLU A 99 -13.00 2.58 -8.95
C GLU A 99 -11.99 2.30 -10.06
N ILE A 100 -12.47 1.70 -11.14
CA ILE A 100 -11.68 1.30 -12.29
C ILE A 100 -12.14 2.15 -13.47
N VAL A 101 -11.21 2.82 -14.13
CA VAL A 101 -11.46 3.49 -15.41
C VAL A 101 -10.54 2.89 -16.47
N LEU A 102 -11.13 2.36 -17.53
CA LEU A 102 -10.43 1.68 -18.63
C LEU A 102 -10.75 2.33 -19.97
N VAL A 103 -9.70 2.63 -20.73
CA VAL A 103 -9.81 3.19 -22.08
C VAL A 103 -8.83 2.49 -23.01
N GLY A 104 -9.34 1.54 -23.79
CA GLY A 104 -8.61 0.90 -24.88
C GLY A 104 -8.96 1.50 -26.24
N ASP A 105 -7.95 1.81 -27.04
CA ASP A 105 -8.06 2.44 -28.36
C ASP A 105 -7.22 1.65 -29.38
N ALA A 106 -7.89 1.05 -30.37
CA ALA A 106 -7.24 0.31 -31.44
C ALA A 106 -6.58 1.20 -32.50
N GLY A 107 -7.04 2.44 -32.66
CA GLY A 107 -6.48 3.40 -33.63
C GLY A 107 -5.11 3.91 -33.20
N THR A 108 -4.91 4.10 -31.90
CA THR A 108 -3.61 4.44 -31.31
C THR A 108 -2.82 3.22 -30.82
N GLY A 109 -3.48 2.06 -30.69
CA GLY A 109 -2.89 0.86 -30.10
C GLY A 109 -2.64 1.00 -28.59
N THR A 110 -3.34 1.88 -27.88
CA THR A 110 -3.10 2.16 -26.46
C THR A 110 -4.19 1.62 -25.54
N VAL A 111 -3.79 1.21 -24.33
CA VAL A 111 -4.72 0.91 -23.24
C VAL A 111 -4.31 1.70 -22.01
N ASN A 112 -5.23 2.52 -21.52
CA ASN A 112 -5.07 3.33 -20.32
C ASN A 112 -5.91 2.72 -19.20
N VAL A 113 -5.30 2.58 -18.04
CA VAL A 113 -5.97 2.13 -16.82
C VAL A 113 -5.72 3.12 -15.70
N THR A 114 -6.80 3.54 -15.06
CA THR A 114 -6.78 4.28 -13.81
C THR A 114 -7.47 3.44 -12.74
N LEU A 115 -6.75 3.17 -11.66
CA LEU A 115 -7.29 2.57 -10.44
C LEU A 115 -7.35 3.64 -9.36
N THR A 116 -8.51 3.84 -8.75
CA THR A 116 -8.70 4.78 -7.65
C THR A 116 -9.26 4.03 -6.46
N TRP A 117 -8.66 4.19 -5.27
CA TRP A 117 -9.12 3.53 -4.05
C TRP A 117 -9.03 4.48 -2.86
N ILE A 118 -9.80 4.19 -1.82
CA ILE A 118 -9.82 4.97 -0.58
C ILE A 118 -9.01 4.21 0.47
N GLN A 119 -8.11 4.91 1.18
CA GLN A 119 -7.42 4.36 2.34
C GLN A 119 -7.78 5.16 3.59
N GLY A 120 -8.66 4.62 4.43
CA GLY A 120 -9.19 5.35 5.59
C GLY A 120 -10.38 6.25 5.23
N ASP A 121 -10.63 7.29 6.02
CA ASP A 121 -11.89 8.06 5.96
C ASP A 121 -11.93 9.12 4.84
N GLN A 122 -10.78 9.57 4.31
CA GLN A 122 -10.73 10.74 3.40
C GLN A 122 -9.62 10.70 2.32
N ASP A 123 -8.64 9.81 2.37
CA ASP A 123 -7.52 9.81 1.41
C ASP A 123 -7.82 8.97 0.16
N ARG A 124 -8.22 9.65 -0.92
CA ARG A 124 -8.41 9.05 -2.25
C ARG A 124 -7.07 8.92 -2.97
N ASN A 125 -6.57 7.69 -3.08
CA ASN A 125 -5.35 7.36 -3.80
C ASN A 125 -5.68 6.99 -5.26
N ARG A 126 -4.78 7.35 -6.18
CA ARG A 126 -4.93 7.05 -7.62
C ARG A 126 -3.63 6.46 -8.18
N TYR A 127 -3.77 5.44 -9.00
CA TYR A 127 -2.71 4.86 -9.81
C TYR A 127 -3.14 4.91 -11.28
N ASN A 128 -2.33 5.52 -12.14
CA ASN A 128 -2.61 5.63 -13.57
C ASN A 128 -1.44 5.05 -14.35
N SER A 129 -1.74 4.25 -15.37
CA SER A 129 -0.74 3.68 -16.26
C SER A 129 -1.31 3.53 -17.65
N SER A 130 -0.43 3.64 -18.64
CA SER A 130 -0.75 3.48 -20.05
C SER A 130 0.23 2.49 -20.68
N MET A 131 -0.27 1.56 -21.49
CA MET A 131 0.54 0.73 -22.36
C MET A 131 0.27 1.05 -23.82
N VAL A 132 1.27 0.79 -24.67
CA VAL A 132 1.12 0.72 -26.12
C VAL A 132 1.32 -0.73 -26.51
N TRP A 133 0.40 -1.29 -27.29
CA TRP A 133 0.50 -2.64 -27.81
C TRP A 133 1.69 -2.72 -28.79
N GLN A 134 2.54 -3.73 -28.61
CA GLN A 134 3.71 -3.98 -29.47
C GLN A 134 3.54 -5.31 -30.19
N GLN A 135 3.99 -5.42 -31.44
CA GLN A 135 3.81 -6.62 -32.28
C GLN A 135 4.81 -7.73 -31.97
#